data_AF-A0A0F9M708-F1
#
_entry.id   AF-A0A0F9M708-F1
#
_cell.length_a   1.000
_cell.length_b   1.000
_cell.length_c   1.000
_cell.angle_alpha   90.00
_cell.angle_beta   90.00
_cell.angle_gamma   90.00
#
_symmetry.space_group_name_H-M   'P 1'
#
loop_
_entity.id
_entity.type
_entity.pdbx_description
1 polymer ?
#
loop_
_entity_poly.entity_id
_entity_poly.type
_entity_poly.pdbx_seq_one_letter_code
_entity_poly.pdbx_strand_id
1 'polypeptide(L)' 'MAKLIQDIWILAESGIVLFHRVFNKQIDAQLFGALMTALNV' A
#
# COMPACT_ATOMS: atom_id res chain seq x y z
N MET A 1 2.59 -18.81 -19.15
CA MET A 1 2.87 -17.50 -18.55
C MET A 1 2.05 -17.39 -17.26
N ALA A 2 2.67 -17.44 -16.08
CA ALA A 2 1.93 -17.32 -14.82
C ALA A 2 1.82 -15.85 -14.41
N LYS A 3 0.63 -15.40 -14.01
CA LYS A 3 0.46 -14.06 -13.41
C LYS A 3 0.83 -14.16 -11.93
N LEU A 4 1.73 -13.29 -11.47
CA LEU A 4 2.17 -13.22 -10.09
C LEU A 4 1.75 -11.88 -9.50
N ILE A 5 1.19 -11.90 -8.29
CA ILE A 5 0.99 -10.68 -7.52
C ILE A 5 2.36 -10.18 -7.05
N GLN A 6 2.71 -8.96 -7.42
CA GLN A 6 3.97 -8.32 -7.02
C GLN A 6 3.76 -7.52 -5.75
N ASP A 7 2.80 -6.61 -5.77
CA ASP A 7 2.61 -5.63 -4.70
C ASP A 7 1.26 -5.83 -3.99
N ILE A 8 1.28 -5.78 -2.66
CA ILE A 8 0.12 -5.94 -1.78
C ILE A 8 0.22 -4.89 -0.69
N TRP A 9 -0.89 -4.20 -0.44
CA TRP A 9 -1.04 -3.22 0.63
C TRP A 9 -2.30 -3.55 1.44
N ILE A 10 -2.17 -3.59 2.76
CA ILE A 10 -3.27 -3.76 3.69
C ILE A 10 -3.26 -2.55 4.62
N LEU A 11 -4.34 -1.78 4.57
CA LEU A 11 -4.48 -0.53 5.29
C LEU A 11 -5.68 -0.62 6.24
N ALA A 12 -5.54 0.02 7.40
CA ALA A 12 -6.70 0.36 8.22
C ALA A 12 -7.47 1.52 7.55
N GLU A 13 -8.74 1.70 7.89
CA GLU A 13 -9.55 2.82 7.38
C GLU A 13 -8.93 4.20 7.69
N SER A 14 -8.19 4.30 8.79
CA SER A 14 -7.41 5.49 9.16
C SER A 14 -6.22 5.79 8.25
N GLY A 15 -5.87 4.91 7.31
CA GLY A 15 -4.73 5.04 6.42
C GLY A 15 -3.42 4.48 6.95
N ILE A 16 -3.44 3.92 8.16
CA ILE A 16 -2.27 3.23 8.73
C ILE A 16 -2.00 1.96 7.92
N VAL A 17 -0.78 1.82 7.40
CA VAL A 17 -0.37 0.58 6.72
C VAL A 17 -0.06 -0.50 7.73
N LEU A 18 -0.87 -1.56 7.73
CA LEU A 18 -0.73 -2.74 8.59
C LEU A 18 0.23 -3.77 8.00
N PHE A 19 0.20 -3.90 6.67
CA PHE A 19 1.09 -4.79 5.94
C PHE A 19 1.35 -4.25 4.54
N HIS A 20 2.57 -4.42 4.06
CA HIS A 20 2.89 -4.19 2.66
C HIS A 20 3.97 -5.17 2.18
N ARG A 21 3.80 -5.65 0.95
CA ARG A 21 4.84 -6.33 0.18
C ARG A 21 4.99 -5.52 -1.09
N VAL A 22 6.19 -5.01 -1.35
CA VAL A 22 6.48 -4.24 -2.56
C VAL A 22 7.77 -4.79 -3.15
N PHE A 23 7.75 -5.16 -4.42
CA PHE A 23 8.93 -5.73 -5.07
C PHE A 23 10.04 -4.68 -5.27
N ASN A 24 9.67 -3.44 -5.62
CA ASN A 24 10.58 -2.32 -5.75
C ASN A 24 10.10 -1.15 -4.87
N LYS A 25 10.77 -0.94 -3.73
CA LYS A 25 10.36 0.06 -2.75
C LYS A 25 10.74 1.47 -3.24
N GLN A 26 9.73 2.25 -3.63
CA GLN A 26 9.90 3.65 -4.09
C GLN A 26 9.28 4.69 -3.15
N ILE A 27 8.33 4.29 -2.31
CA ILE A 27 7.55 5.17 -1.44
C ILE A 27 7.57 4.61 -0.02
N ASP A 28 7.61 5.50 0.98
CA ASP A 28 7.41 5.09 2.37
C ASP A 28 6.00 4.54 2.58
N ALA A 29 5.88 3.51 3.41
CA ALA A 29 4.62 2.82 3.58
C ALA A 29 3.54 3.72 4.19
N GLN A 30 3.87 4.51 5.21
CA GLN A 30 2.87 5.35 5.87
C GLN A 30 2.50 6.56 5.03
N LEU A 31 3.45 7.09 4.26
CA LEU A 31 3.15 8.11 3.26
C LEU A 31 2.14 7.61 2.22
N PHE A 32 2.35 6.40 1.68
CA PHE A 32 1.38 5.79 0.76
C PHE A 32 0.01 5.64 1.42
N GLY A 33 -0.04 5.14 2.65
CA GLY A 33 -1.30 4.94 3.35
C GLY A 33 -2.08 6.23 3.64
N ALA A 34 -1.38 7.29 4.05
CA ALA A 34 -1.98 8.60 4.23
C ALA A 34 -2.57 9.15 2.92
N LEU A 35 -1.88 8.98 1.80
CA LEU A 35 -2.38 9.40 0.48
C LEU A 35 -3.62 8.61 0.06
N MET A 36 -3.63 7.29 0.26
CA MET A 36 -4.78 6.45 -0.09
C MET A 36 -6.03 6.82 0.70
N THR A 37 -5.90 7.12 2.00
CA THR A 37 -7.03 7.60 2.81
C THR A 37 -7.50 8.99 2.39
N ALA A 38 -6.57 9.89 2.03
CA ALA A 38 -6.94 11.21 1.52
C ALA A 38 -7.65 11.16 0.15
N LEU A 39 -7.43 10.10 -0.65
CA LEU A 39 -8.11 9.88 -1.93
C LEU A 39 -9.50 9.24 -1.77
N ASN A 40 -9.74 8.53 -0.67
CA ASN A 40 -10.99 7.83 -0.40
C ASN A 40 -12.06 8.76 0.23
N VAL A 41 -12.16 9.99 -0.28
CA VAL A 41 -13.13 11.03 0.13
C VAL A 41 -14.40 10.92 -0.72
#